data_AF-A0A518GGS6-F1
#
_entry.id   AF-A0A518GGS6-F1
#
_cell.length_a   1.000
_cell.length_b   1.000
_cell.length_c   1.000
_cell.angle_alpha   90.00
_cell.angle_beta   90.00
_cell.angle_gamma   90.00
#
_symmetry.space_group_name_H-M   'P 1'
#
loop_
_entity.id
_entity.type
_entity.pdbx_description
1 polymer ?
#
loop_
_entity_poly.entity_id
_entity_poly.type
_entity_poly.pdbx_seq_one_letter_code
_entity_poly.pdbx_strand_id
1 'polypeptide(L)'
;MTQPQHFDKLIGAWRGICNTWFEPGQLADTSQVSGNITAVFDGQFVRHTYDGTLRGEPRQGEEMLAFNSVTQLFQSSWIDSFHMRDAILFSQGPSTAQGFAVHGAYDVAQNLPQWGWKTEYRFANNDELIITAYNVSPEGEEAKAVETHYHRVPSPTTAIR
;
A
#
# COMPACT_ATOMS: atom_id res chain seq x y z
N MET A 1 -26.41 -2.52 1.96
CA MET A 1 -25.21 -3.27 2.35
C MET A 1 -24.11 -2.25 2.54
N THR A 2 -23.69 -2.01 3.77
CA THR A 2 -22.76 -0.93 4.12
C THR A 2 -21.36 -1.28 3.64
N GLN A 3 -20.81 -0.43 2.79
CA GLN A 3 -19.38 -0.38 2.45
C GLN A 3 -18.55 -0.33 3.75
N PRO A 4 -17.36 -0.95 3.83
CA PRO A 4 -16.54 -0.85 5.04
C PRO A 4 -16.23 0.62 5.31
N GLN A 5 -16.50 1.05 6.55
CA GLN A 5 -16.45 2.42 7.06
C GLN A 5 -15.02 3.04 7.14
N HIS A 6 -14.12 2.66 6.24
CA HIS A 6 -12.68 2.98 6.36
C HIS A 6 -12.09 3.75 5.18
N PHE A 7 -12.59 3.61 3.96
CA PHE A 7 -11.98 4.28 2.80
C PHE A 7 -12.11 5.80 2.83
N ASP A 8 -13.22 6.35 3.31
CA ASP A 8 -13.36 7.80 3.47
C ASP A 8 -12.30 8.39 4.39
N LYS A 9 -11.88 7.61 5.41
CA LYS A 9 -10.81 8.02 6.33
C LYS A 9 -9.44 7.96 5.67
N LEU A 10 -9.27 7.30 4.54
CA LEU A 10 -7.99 7.30 3.84
C LEU A 10 -7.83 8.52 2.94
N ILE A 11 -8.94 9.09 2.45
CA ILE A 11 -8.92 10.18 1.48
C ILE A 11 -8.14 11.38 2.05
N GLY A 12 -7.19 11.88 1.27
CA GLY A 12 -6.37 13.05 1.62
C GLY A 12 -4.93 12.93 1.16
N ALA A 13 -4.17 13.98 1.46
CA ALA A 13 -2.74 14.02 1.26
C ALA A 13 -2.00 13.47 2.49
N TRP A 14 -0.92 12.74 2.23
CA TRP A 14 -0.11 12.04 3.22
C TRP A 14 1.37 12.29 2.99
N ARG A 15 2.15 12.33 4.06
CA ARG A 15 3.61 12.41 4.01
C ARG A 15 4.21 11.53 5.08
N GLY A 16 5.36 10.96 4.81
CA GLY A 16 5.90 9.92 5.66
C GLY A 16 7.33 9.53 5.36
N ILE A 17 7.74 8.47 6.05
CA ILE A 17 9.01 7.79 5.86
C ILE A 17 8.73 6.39 5.35
N CYS A 18 9.44 6.00 4.30
CA CYS A 18 9.45 4.65 3.75
C CYS A 18 10.78 3.99 4.08
N ASN A 19 10.73 2.86 4.79
CA ASN A 19 11.87 1.99 5.04
C ASN A 19 11.82 0.81 4.08
N THR A 20 12.96 0.45 3.49
CA THR A 20 13.09 -0.67 2.56
C THR A 20 14.15 -1.66 3.02
N TRP A 21 13.84 -2.95 2.88
CA TRP A 21 14.72 -4.08 3.14
C TRP A 21 14.84 -4.92 1.87
N PHE A 22 16.07 -5.18 1.42
CA PHE A 22 16.33 -6.15 0.34
C PHE A 22 16.63 -7.55 0.88
N GLU A 23 17.05 -7.63 2.14
CA GLU A 23 17.37 -8.86 2.85
C GLU A 23 16.63 -8.87 4.20
N PRO A 24 16.21 -10.05 4.70
CA PRO A 24 15.48 -10.15 5.95
C PRO A 24 16.25 -9.50 7.13
N GLY A 25 15.63 -8.49 7.75
CA GLY A 25 16.18 -7.84 8.94
C GLY A 25 17.27 -6.79 8.68
N GLN A 26 17.73 -6.61 7.44
CA GLN A 26 18.75 -5.61 7.11
C GLN A 26 18.15 -4.39 6.40
N LEU A 27 18.02 -3.29 7.14
CA LEU A 27 17.53 -2.02 6.59
C LEU A 27 18.48 -1.52 5.50
N ALA A 28 17.95 -1.32 4.30
CA ALA A 28 18.74 -0.98 3.12
C ALA A 28 18.57 0.47 2.66
N ASP A 29 17.41 1.08 2.93
CA ASP A 29 17.12 2.47 2.58
C ASP A 29 16.03 3.04 3.49
N THR A 30 16.11 4.35 3.75
CA THR A 30 15.09 5.14 4.44
C THR A 30 14.91 6.43 3.67
N SER A 31 13.70 6.68 3.16
CA SER A 31 13.44 7.84 2.31
C SER A 31 12.11 8.52 2.66
N GLN A 32 12.01 9.81 2.31
CA GLN A 32 10.74 10.51 2.39
C GLN A 32 9.81 10.01 1.29
N VAL A 33 8.53 9.90 1.62
CA VAL A 33 7.47 9.55 0.69
C VAL A 33 6.27 10.48 0.87
N SER A 34 5.69 10.90 -0.25
CA SER A 34 4.42 11.64 -0.29
C SER A 34 3.38 10.76 -0.96
N GLY A 35 2.20 10.69 -0.37
CA GLY A 35 1.06 9.95 -0.89
C GLY A 35 -0.15 10.84 -1.06
N ASN A 36 -1.01 10.50 -2.02
CA ASN A 36 -2.32 11.11 -2.17
C ASN A 36 -3.34 10.00 -2.41
N ILE A 37 -4.38 9.98 -1.58
CA ILE A 37 -5.47 9.01 -1.65
C ILE A 37 -6.76 9.74 -2.05
N THR A 38 -7.38 9.33 -3.15
CA THR A 38 -8.59 9.95 -3.71
C THR A 38 -9.71 8.94 -3.90
N ALA A 39 -10.94 9.37 -3.68
CA ALA A 39 -12.12 8.58 -4.05
C ALA A 39 -12.25 8.41 -5.57
N VAL A 40 -12.76 7.26 -5.99
CA VAL A 40 -13.13 6.94 -7.38
C VAL A 40 -14.55 6.37 -7.37
N PHE A 41 -15.37 6.81 -8.33
CA PHE A 41 -16.81 6.49 -8.42
C PHE A 41 -17.56 6.71 -7.08
N ASP A 42 -17.51 7.95 -6.59
CA ASP A 42 -18.16 8.38 -5.34
C ASP A 42 -17.73 7.57 -4.10
N GLY A 43 -16.46 7.15 -4.07
CA GLY A 43 -15.86 6.44 -2.94
C GLY A 43 -16.04 4.92 -2.99
N GLN A 44 -16.62 4.36 -4.07
CA GLN A 44 -16.67 2.91 -4.29
C GLN A 44 -15.29 2.26 -4.28
N PHE A 45 -14.31 2.99 -4.81
CA PHE A 45 -12.91 2.64 -4.81
C PHE A 45 -12.10 3.82 -4.27
N VAL A 46 -10.88 3.56 -3.82
CA VAL A 46 -9.90 4.63 -3.58
C VAL A 46 -8.62 4.35 -4.35
N ARG A 47 -8.06 5.41 -4.92
CA ARG A 47 -6.78 5.39 -5.61
C ARG A 47 -5.72 6.00 -4.70
N HIS A 48 -4.67 5.25 -4.40
CA HIS A 48 -3.48 5.74 -3.70
C HIS A 48 -2.35 5.90 -4.72
N THR A 49 -1.86 7.13 -4.86
CA THR A 49 -0.66 7.45 -5.64
C THR A 49 0.45 7.88 -4.69
N TYR A 50 1.70 7.54 -4.98
CA TYR A 50 2.81 7.96 -4.15
C TYR A 50 4.08 8.24 -4.95
N ASP A 51 4.86 9.18 -4.42
CA ASP A 51 6.16 9.61 -4.93
C ASP A 51 7.18 9.57 -3.79
N GLY A 52 8.37 9.06 -4.07
CA GLY A 52 9.47 9.01 -3.13
C GLY A 52 10.80 8.74 -3.83
N THR A 53 11.76 8.25 -3.06
CA THR A 53 13.05 7.80 -3.61
C THR A 53 13.41 6.43 -3.06
N LEU A 54 14.24 5.70 -3.80
CA LEU A 54 14.87 4.47 -3.34
C LEU A 54 16.36 4.56 -3.65
N ARG A 55 17.21 4.61 -2.61
CA ARG A 55 18.66 4.84 -2.78
C ARG A 55 18.98 6.10 -3.59
N GLY A 56 18.19 7.16 -3.42
CA GLY A 56 18.34 8.44 -4.13
C GLY A 56 17.71 8.51 -5.51
N GLU A 57 17.28 7.39 -6.10
CA GLU A 57 16.61 7.37 -7.40
C GLU A 57 15.09 7.59 -7.24
N PRO A 58 14.43 8.34 -8.15
CA PRO A 58 12.99 8.53 -8.11
C PRO A 58 12.21 7.21 -8.14
N ARG A 59 11.26 7.08 -7.22
CA ARG A 59 10.31 5.96 -7.18
C ARG A 59 8.89 6.49 -7.16
N GLN A 60 8.04 5.91 -7.99
CA GLN A 60 6.62 6.25 -8.07
C GLN A 60 5.80 4.96 -8.06
N GLY A 61 4.58 5.03 -7.57
CA GLY A 61 3.66 3.93 -7.71
C GLY A 61 2.22 4.32 -7.43
N GLU A 62 1.35 3.37 -7.70
CA GLU A 62 -0.08 3.55 -7.63
C GLU A 62 -0.76 2.24 -7.28
N GLU A 63 -1.84 2.34 -6.50
CA GLU A 63 -2.77 1.26 -6.31
C GLU A 63 -4.22 1.73 -6.31
N MET A 64 -5.09 0.85 -6.82
CA MET A 64 -6.54 0.95 -6.65
C MET A 64 -6.97 -0.02 -5.57
N LEU A 65 -7.70 0.46 -4.58
CA LEU A 65 -8.23 -0.33 -3.48
C LEU A 65 -9.75 -0.44 -3.60
N ALA A 66 -10.26 -1.65 -3.37
CA ALA A 66 -11.68 -1.95 -3.39
C ALA A 66 -12.05 -2.84 -2.21
N PHE A 67 -13.33 -2.86 -1.87
CA PHE A 67 -13.89 -3.91 -1.03
C PHE A 67 -15.02 -4.61 -1.78
N ASN A 68 -14.85 -5.91 -1.99
CA ASN A 68 -15.84 -6.74 -2.64
C ASN A 68 -16.88 -7.20 -1.60
N SER A 69 -18.08 -6.63 -1.67
CA SER A 69 -19.16 -6.94 -0.72
C SER A 69 -19.72 -8.35 -0.85
N VAL A 70 -19.45 -9.07 -1.94
CA VAL A 70 -19.90 -10.46 -2.12
C VAL A 70 -18.93 -11.41 -1.44
N THR A 71 -17.63 -11.25 -1.68
CA THR A 71 -16.59 -12.11 -1.10
C THR A 71 -16.16 -11.68 0.30
N GLN A 72 -16.51 -10.46 0.71
CA GLN A 72 -16.06 -9.82 1.95
C GLN A 72 -14.53 -9.67 2.02
N LEU A 73 -13.89 -9.46 0.87
CA LEU A 73 -12.44 -9.26 0.76
C LEU A 73 -12.11 -7.87 0.25
N PHE A 74 -11.06 -7.29 0.82
CA PHE A 74 -10.34 -6.17 0.24
C PHE A 74 -9.57 -6.65 -0.98
N GLN A 75 -9.46 -5.79 -1.99
CA GLN A 75 -8.74 -6.05 -3.22
C GLN A 75 -7.83 -4.85 -3.53
N SER A 76 -6.66 -5.14 -4.07
CA SER A 76 -5.71 -4.13 -4.57
C SER A 76 -5.24 -4.52 -5.98
N SER A 77 -5.09 -3.53 -6.86
CA SER A 77 -4.26 -3.64 -8.06
C SER A 77 -3.12 -2.64 -7.94
N TRP A 78 -1.89 -3.10 -7.93
CA TRP A 78 -0.70 -2.29 -7.67
C TRP A 78 0.28 -2.30 -8.84
N ILE A 79 0.87 -1.14 -9.11
CA ILE A 79 1.96 -0.91 -10.05
C ILE A 79 2.99 0.03 -9.41
N ASP A 80 4.26 -0.11 -9.74
CA ASP A 80 5.27 0.87 -9.36
C ASP A 80 6.45 0.91 -10.36
N SER A 81 7.29 1.94 -10.28
CA SER A 81 8.42 2.11 -11.21
C SER A 81 9.61 1.20 -10.92
N PHE A 82 9.52 0.34 -9.89
CA PHE A 82 10.63 -0.43 -9.37
C PHE A 82 10.36 -1.94 -9.33
N HIS A 83 9.45 -2.41 -8.49
CA HIS A 83 9.19 -3.83 -8.28
C HIS A 83 8.28 -4.42 -9.36
N MET A 84 7.13 -3.79 -9.59
CA MET A 84 6.09 -4.18 -10.55
C MET A 84 6.13 -3.27 -11.78
N ARG A 85 7.31 -3.10 -12.38
CA ARG A 85 7.53 -2.12 -13.46
C ARG A 85 6.75 -2.42 -14.74
N ASP A 86 6.60 -3.69 -15.07
CA ASP A 86 6.02 -4.19 -16.33
C ASP A 86 4.86 -5.17 -16.10
N ALA A 87 4.36 -5.26 -14.86
CA ALA A 87 3.28 -6.12 -14.46
C ALA A 87 2.34 -5.42 -13.46
N ILE A 88 1.11 -5.91 -13.36
CA ILE A 88 0.13 -5.44 -12.37
C ILE A 88 0.00 -6.53 -11.32
N LEU A 89 0.24 -6.19 -10.06
CA LEU A 89 -0.01 -7.11 -8.97
C LEU A 89 -1.47 -6.97 -8.50
N PHE A 90 -2.28 -7.98 -8.77
CA PHE A 90 -3.57 -8.13 -8.11
C PHE A 90 -3.42 -8.88 -6.79
N SER A 91 -3.98 -8.32 -5.73
CA SER A 91 -3.98 -8.89 -4.39
C SER A 91 -5.36 -8.84 -3.76
N GLN A 92 -5.67 -9.77 -2.86
CA GLN A 92 -6.89 -9.72 -2.07
C GLN A 92 -6.72 -10.33 -0.68
N GLY A 93 -7.59 -9.96 0.25
CA GLY A 93 -7.57 -10.54 1.59
C GLY A 93 -8.56 -9.90 2.56
N PRO A 94 -8.60 -10.40 3.80
CA PRO A 94 -9.65 -10.05 4.76
C PRO A 94 -9.39 -8.69 5.44
N SER A 95 -10.41 -8.20 6.16
CA SER A 95 -10.20 -7.18 7.19
C SER A 95 -9.31 -7.72 8.31
N THR A 96 -8.66 -6.80 9.01
CA THR A 96 -7.95 -7.05 10.27
C THR A 96 -8.58 -6.19 11.37
N ALA A 97 -8.13 -6.36 12.62
CA ALA A 97 -8.64 -5.57 13.75
C ALA A 97 -8.39 -4.05 13.57
N GLN A 98 -7.37 -3.66 12.81
CA GLN A 98 -6.93 -2.27 12.66
C GLN A 98 -6.82 -1.85 11.18
N GLY A 99 -7.44 -2.58 10.26
CA GLY A 99 -7.40 -2.27 8.84
C GLY A 99 -7.68 -3.49 7.98
N PHE A 100 -6.77 -3.84 7.08
CA PHE A 100 -6.89 -5.00 6.21
C PHE A 100 -5.53 -5.47 5.71
N ALA A 101 -5.47 -6.71 5.23
CA ALA A 101 -4.29 -7.27 4.60
C ALA A 101 -4.67 -7.96 3.30
N VAL A 102 -3.88 -7.74 2.26
CA VAL A 102 -4.05 -8.37 0.93
C VAL A 102 -2.83 -9.18 0.57
N HIS A 103 -3.04 -10.25 -0.17
CA HIS A 103 -1.96 -11.10 -0.69
C HIS A 103 -2.18 -11.37 -2.17
N GLY A 104 -1.11 -11.27 -2.95
CA GLY A 104 -1.06 -11.61 -4.37
C GLY A 104 0.21 -12.40 -4.69
N ALA A 105 0.32 -12.87 -5.92
CA ALA A 105 1.50 -13.57 -6.41
C ALA A 105 2.11 -12.78 -7.59
N TYR A 106 3.43 -12.81 -7.71
CA TYR A 106 4.16 -12.16 -8.79
C TYR A 106 5.26 -13.08 -9.33
N ASP A 107 5.62 -12.86 -10.60
CA ASP A 107 6.65 -13.61 -11.30
C ASP A 107 8.03 -13.00 -11.02
N VAL A 108 9.01 -13.84 -10.66
CA VAL A 108 10.39 -13.39 -10.42
C VAL A 108 11.27 -13.60 -11.67
N ALA A 109 11.11 -14.72 -12.35
CA ALA A 109 11.77 -15.02 -13.62
C ALA A 109 11.04 -16.15 -14.36
N GLN A 110 11.35 -16.32 -15.63
CA GLN A 110 10.78 -17.40 -16.44
C GLN A 110 11.12 -18.78 -15.84
N ASN A 111 10.11 -19.65 -15.73
CA ASN A 111 10.22 -21.01 -15.21
C ASN A 111 10.63 -21.13 -13.73
N LEU A 112 10.55 -20.05 -12.95
CA LEU A 112 10.67 -20.11 -11.49
C LEU A 112 9.29 -20.09 -10.83
N PRO A 113 9.14 -20.69 -9.63
CA PRO A 113 7.91 -20.55 -8.87
C PRO A 113 7.63 -19.08 -8.55
N GLN A 114 6.34 -18.73 -8.53
CA GLN A 114 5.91 -17.40 -8.15
C GLN A 114 6.20 -17.14 -6.67
N TRP A 115 6.50 -15.89 -6.37
CA TRP A 115 6.59 -15.40 -5.00
C TRP A 115 5.29 -14.72 -4.62
N GLY A 116 4.98 -14.72 -3.33
CA GLY A 116 3.87 -13.96 -2.78
C GLY A 116 4.30 -12.56 -2.38
N TRP A 117 3.33 -11.65 -2.38
CA TRP A 117 3.48 -10.30 -1.84
C TRP A 117 2.29 -10.00 -0.96
N LYS A 118 2.54 -9.91 0.36
CA LYS A 118 1.53 -9.54 1.35
C LYS A 118 1.68 -8.05 1.65
N THR A 119 0.58 -7.29 1.62
CA THR A 119 0.55 -5.90 2.08
C THR A 119 -0.49 -5.74 3.18
N GLU A 120 -0.07 -5.24 4.33
CA GLU A 120 -0.92 -4.88 5.47
C GLU A 120 -1.08 -3.36 5.53
N TYR A 121 -2.33 -2.91 5.59
CA TYR A 121 -2.71 -1.51 5.79
C TYR A 121 -3.29 -1.40 7.18
N ARG A 122 -2.57 -0.69 8.05
CA ARG A 122 -2.93 -0.52 9.46
C ARG A 122 -3.22 0.94 9.76
N PHE A 123 -4.44 1.22 10.19
CA PHE A 123 -4.88 2.51 10.67
C PHE A 123 -4.46 2.64 12.14
N ALA A 124 -3.33 3.31 12.39
CA ALA A 124 -2.87 3.55 13.77
C ALA A 124 -3.81 4.54 14.48
N ASN A 125 -4.26 5.56 13.75
CA ASN A 125 -5.36 6.45 14.12
C ASN A 125 -5.93 7.13 12.85
N ASN A 126 -6.73 8.19 12.99
CA ASN A 126 -7.34 8.87 11.83
C ASN A 126 -6.32 9.61 10.94
N ASP A 127 -5.16 9.94 11.47
CA ASP A 127 -4.12 10.75 10.82
C ASP A 127 -2.80 9.97 10.67
N GLU A 128 -2.80 8.66 10.97
CA GLU A 128 -1.65 7.78 10.84
C GLU A 128 -2.02 6.46 10.16
N LEU A 129 -1.38 6.21 9.01
CA LEU A 129 -1.51 5.00 8.22
C LEU A 129 -0.14 4.32 8.11
N ILE A 130 -0.07 3.05 8.45
CA ILE A 130 1.14 2.25 8.32
C ILE A 130 0.89 1.15 7.30
N ILE A 131 1.66 1.18 6.20
CA ILE A 131 1.58 0.22 5.11
C ILE A 131 2.83 -0.65 5.17
N THR A 132 2.68 -1.94 5.44
CA THR A 132 3.81 -2.87 5.53
C THR A 132 3.66 -3.97 4.50
N ALA A 133 4.68 -4.14 3.66
CA ALA A 133 4.72 -5.17 2.65
C ALA A 133 5.81 -6.22 2.95
N TYR A 134 5.50 -7.47 2.61
CA TYR A 134 6.34 -8.64 2.82
C TYR A 134 6.47 -9.41 1.51
N ASN A 135 7.70 -9.82 1.20
CA ASN A 135 7.93 -10.93 0.28
C ASN A 135 7.55 -12.23 0.98
N VAL A 136 6.88 -13.11 0.25
CA VAL A 136 6.51 -14.44 0.73
C VAL A 136 7.17 -15.46 -0.20
N SER A 137 8.04 -16.31 0.34
CA SER A 137 8.69 -17.34 -0.46
C SER A 137 7.66 -18.35 -1.00
N PRO A 138 8.01 -19.15 -2.03
CA PRO A 138 7.16 -20.26 -2.48
C PRO A 138 6.78 -21.26 -1.37
N GLU A 139 7.61 -21.37 -0.33
CA GLU A 139 7.41 -22.20 0.86
C GLU A 139 6.53 -21.51 1.93
N GLY A 140 6.20 -20.23 1.74
CA GLY A 140 5.34 -19.45 2.63
C GLY A 140 6.08 -18.61 3.67
N GLU A 141 7.41 -18.48 3.57
CA GLU A 141 8.20 -17.70 4.52
C GLU A 141 8.08 -16.20 4.24
N GLU A 142 7.70 -15.41 5.25
CA GLU A 142 7.55 -13.97 5.11
C GLU A 142 8.83 -13.21 5.49
N ALA A 143 9.27 -12.31 4.61
CA ALA A 143 10.34 -11.36 4.85
C ALA A 143 9.84 -9.94 4.60
N LYS A 144 9.96 -9.05 5.60
CA LYS A 144 9.58 -7.64 5.45
C LYS A 144 10.39 -7.01 4.33
N ALA A 145 9.70 -6.31 3.42
CA ALA A 145 10.29 -5.70 2.23
C ALA A 145 10.19 -4.17 2.27
N VAL A 146 9.01 -3.63 2.60
CA VAL A 146 8.77 -2.18 2.66
C VAL A 146 7.88 -1.85 3.84
N GLU A 147 8.13 -0.74 4.53
CA GLU A 147 7.24 -0.20 5.58
C GLU A 147 7.16 1.31 5.44
N THR A 148 5.96 1.81 5.15
CA THR A 148 5.67 3.24 5.05
C THR A 148 4.86 3.69 6.26
N HIS A 149 5.37 4.68 6.97
CA HIS A 149 4.66 5.38 8.05
C HIS A 149 4.18 6.72 7.53
N TYR A 150 2.90 6.81 7.23
CA TYR A 150 2.26 8.03 6.74
C TYR A 150 1.56 8.79 7.85
N HIS A 151 1.75 10.11 7.82
CA HIS A 151 0.97 11.09 8.57
C HIS A 151 0.15 11.93 7.61
N ARG A 152 -1.09 12.23 7.99
CA ARG A 152 -1.96 13.08 7.19
C ARG A 152 -1.38 14.49 7.11
N VAL A 153 -1.37 15.07 5.91
CA VAL A 153 -1.08 16.48 5.72
C VAL A 153 -2.37 17.27 6.02
N PRO A 154 -2.37 18.20 6.98
CA PRO A 154 -3.53 19.03 7.25
C PRO A 154 -3.89 19.86 6.02
N SER A 155 -5.17 19.92 5.66
CA SER A 155 -5.64 20.89 4.68
C SER A 155 -5.35 22.30 5.19
N PRO A 156 -4.80 23.22 4.36
CA PRO A 156 -4.63 24.59 4.80
C PRO A 156 -6.00 25.14 5.22
N THR A 157 -6.11 25.57 6.47
CA THR A 157 -7.31 26.24 6.96
C THR A 157 -7.46 27.52 6.17
N THR A 158 -8.43 27.58 5.27
CA THR A 158 -8.82 28.83 4.62
C THR A 158 -9.33 29.76 5.72
N ALA A 159 -8.47 30.65 6.20
CA ALA A 159 -8.90 31.75 7.05
C ALA A 159 -9.79 32.65 6.19
N ILE A 160 -11.10 32.56 6.41
CA ILE A 160 -12.06 33.51 5.86
C ILE A 160 -11.75 34.84 6.54
N ARG A 161 -11.26 35.81 5.76
CA ARG A 161 -11.19 37.22 6.15
C ARG A 161 -12.52 37.89 5.84
#